data_AF-A0AAD6DD13-F1
#
_entry.id   AF-A0AAD6DD13-F1
#
_cell.length_a   1.000
_cell.length_b   1.000
_cell.length_c   1.000
_cell.angle_alpha   90.00
_cell.angle_beta   90.00
_cell.angle_gamma   90.00
#
_symmetry.space_group_name_H-M   'P 1'
#
loop_
_entity.id
_entity.type
_entity.pdbx_description
1 polymer ?
#
loop_
_entity_poly.entity_id
_entity_poly.type
_entity_poly.pdbx_seq_one_letter_code
_entity_poly.pdbx_strand_id
1 'polypeptide(L)'
;MAAQSTLRRPEDPLLALYIHYSELIRSRIRDSSKATRLAATIALLLSIIGSAYGGYKWYREGAKERAQGRRLLRRNSGIRGKDGSRTIYVPYKDSMTSKVLIHPTKPTTFDAHRRLFSIRLPPRAVERRARPAKFPHQRQNQA
;
A
#
# COMPACT_ATOMS: atom_id res chain seq x y z
N MET A 1 -0.38 -30.11 64.19
CA MET A 1 0.67 -30.50 63.22
C MET A 1 0.68 -29.46 62.12
N ALA A 2 1.72 -28.62 62.04
CA ALA A 2 1.80 -27.55 61.05
C ALA A 2 2.31 -28.12 59.72
N ALA A 3 1.45 -28.10 58.69
CA ALA A 3 1.85 -28.43 57.33
C ALA A 3 2.75 -27.30 56.80
N GLN A 4 4.06 -27.54 56.74
CA GLN A 4 5.01 -26.64 56.11
C GLN A 4 4.70 -26.56 54.61
N SER A 5 4.14 -25.43 54.18
CA SER A 5 4.03 -25.08 52.77
C SER A 5 5.43 -24.87 52.20
N THR A 6 5.90 -25.80 51.37
CA THR A 6 7.06 -25.58 50.51
C THR A 6 6.63 -24.70 49.35
N LEU A 7 6.46 -23.40 49.64
CA LEU A 7 6.34 -22.36 48.64
C LEU A 7 7.66 -22.36 47.84
N ARG A 8 7.72 -23.19 46.79
CA ARG A 8 8.83 -23.18 45.83
C ARG A 8 9.01 -21.72 45.41
N ARG A 9 10.24 -21.21 45.52
CA ARG A 9 10.58 -19.91 44.97
C ARG A 9 10.06 -19.87 43.53
N PRO A 10 9.36 -18.80 43.11
CA PRO A 10 9.01 -18.63 41.72
C PRO A 10 10.32 -18.43 40.97
N GLU A 11 10.86 -19.51 40.42
CA GLU A 11 11.89 -19.42 39.40
C GLU A 11 11.24 -18.67 38.24
N ASP A 12 11.77 -17.50 37.89
CA ASP A 12 11.21 -16.69 36.81
C ASP A 12 11.11 -17.58 35.57
N PRO A 13 9.90 -17.91 35.08
CA PRO A 13 9.74 -18.89 34.01
C PRO A 13 10.44 -18.45 32.72
N LEU A 14 10.58 -17.14 32.53
CA LEU A 14 11.34 -16.54 31.44
C LEU A 14 12.85 -16.76 31.60
N LEU A 15 13.37 -16.70 32.83
CA LEU A 15 14.78 -16.93 33.12
C LEU A 15 15.14 -18.39 32.89
N ALA A 16 14.28 -19.32 33.34
CA ALA A 16 14.46 -20.75 33.10
C ALA A 16 14.48 -21.07 31.59
N LEU A 17 13.57 -20.45 30.81
CA LEU A 17 13.52 -20.60 29.36
C LEU A 17 14.76 -20.01 28.67
N TYR A 18 15.20 -18.82 29.11
CA TYR A 18 16.41 -18.17 28.61
C TYR A 18 17.65 -19.04 28.83
N ILE A 19 17.84 -19.56 30.05
CA ILE A 19 18.96 -20.43 30.39
C ILE A 19 18.93 -21.67 29.49
N HIS A 20 17.78 -22.35 29.39
CA HIS A 20 17.63 -23.56 28.58
C HIS A 20 18.03 -23.36 27.11
N TYR A 21 17.52 -22.29 26.47
CA TYR A 21 17.89 -22.00 25.08
C TYR A 21 19.33 -21.51 24.94
N SER A 22 19.85 -20.74 25.91
CA SER A 22 21.24 -20.28 25.88
C SER A 22 22.22 -21.46 25.94
N GLU A 23 21.92 -22.49 26.73
CA GLU A 23 22.72 -23.71 26.84
C GLU A 23 22.65 -24.54 25.56
N LEU A 24 21.47 -24.66 24.95
CA LEU A 24 21.28 -25.36 23.69
C LEU A 24 22.06 -24.71 22.53
N ILE A 25 22.06 -23.37 22.48
CA ILE A 25 22.84 -22.62 21.50
C ILE A 25 24.34 -22.80 21.77
N ARG A 26 24.75 -22.72 23.05
CA ARG A 26 26.16 -22.84 23.45
C ARG A 26 26.74 -24.23 23.18
N SER A 27 25.99 -25.30 23.41
CA SER A 27 26.40 -26.67 23.09
C SER A 27 26.57 -26.83 21.58
N ARG A 28 25.60 -26.35 20.79
CA ARG A 28 25.66 -26.42 19.32
C ARG A 28 26.84 -25.66 18.72
N ILE A 29 27.21 -24.50 19.29
CA ILE A 29 28.38 -23.72 18.86
C ILE A 29 29.69 -24.44 19.21
N ARG A 30 29.74 -25.10 20.37
CA ARG A 30 30.92 -25.84 20.84
C ARG A 30 31.19 -27.06 19.98
N ASP A 31 30.13 -27.79 19.60
CA ASP A 31 30.22 -29.02 18.80
C ASP A 31 30.36 -28.74 17.29
N SER A 32 30.39 -27.46 16.89
CA SER A 32 30.50 -27.07 15.49
C SER A 32 31.92 -27.24 14.96
N SER A 33 32.06 -27.92 13.81
CA SER A 33 33.33 -28.10 13.12
C SER A 33 33.93 -26.77 12.64
N LYS A 34 35.26 -26.70 12.52
CA LYS A 34 36.00 -25.51 12.06
C LYS A 34 35.50 -25.00 10.70
N ALA A 35 35.15 -25.92 9.78
CA ALA A 35 34.60 -25.56 8.47
C ALA A 35 33.20 -24.93 8.57
N THR A 36 32.34 -25.47 9.42
CA THR A 36 31.00 -24.93 9.68
C THR A 36 31.08 -23.54 10.31
N ARG A 37 32.03 -23.33 11.22
CA ARG A 37 32.27 -22.00 11.82
C ARG A 37 32.69 -20.98 10.77
N LEU A 38 33.59 -21.35 9.85
CA LEU A 38 34.02 -20.49 8.74
C LEU A 38 32.84 -20.16 7.81
N ALA A 39 32.09 -21.17 7.37
CA ALA A 39 30.92 -20.99 6.52
C ALA A 39 29.85 -20.11 7.18
N ALA A 40 29.60 -20.32 8.49
CA ALA A 40 28.67 -19.50 9.27
C ALA A 40 29.13 -18.05 9.37
N THR A 41 30.43 -17.79 9.59
CA THR A 41 30.95 -16.41 9.62
C THR A 41 30.82 -15.70 8.28
N ILE A 42 31.10 -16.39 7.17
CA ILE A 42 30.95 -15.83 5.82
C ILE A 42 29.47 -15.54 5.53
N ALA A 43 28.58 -16.50 5.82
CA ALA A 43 27.15 -16.32 5.64
C ALA A 43 26.60 -15.17 6.50
N LEU A 44 27.07 -15.03 7.74
CA LEU A 44 26.69 -13.94 8.63
C LEU A 44 27.15 -12.58 8.08
N LEU A 45 28.39 -12.47 7.61
CA LEU A 45 28.90 -11.23 7.00
C LEU A 45 28.10 -10.84 5.76
N LEU A 46 27.84 -11.80 4.86
CA LEU A 46 27.02 -11.57 3.67
C LEU A 46 25.58 -11.17 4.05
N SER A 47 25.00 -11.79 5.07
CA SER A 47 23.67 -11.46 5.57
C SER A 47 23.61 -10.04 6.14
N ILE A 48 24.60 -9.63 6.95
CA ILE A 48 24.66 -8.28 7.52
C ILE A 48 24.80 -7.24 6.40
N ILE A 49 25.73 -7.45 5.46
CA ILE A 49 25.96 -6.49 4.36
C ILE A 49 24.75 -6.42 3.43
N GLY A 50 24.20 -7.57 3.03
CA GLY A 50 23.05 -7.66 2.15
C GLY A 50 21.77 -7.10 2.76
N SER A 51 21.50 -7.40 4.04
CA SER A 51 20.33 -6.87 4.75
C SER A 51 20.47 -5.39 5.08
N ALA A 52 21.66 -4.91 5.42
CA ALA A 52 21.90 -3.49 5.67
C ALA A 52 21.64 -2.66 4.39
N TYR A 53 22.21 -3.05 3.25
CA TYR A 53 22.07 -2.29 2.02
C TYR A 53 20.69 -2.45 1.38
N GLY A 54 20.21 -3.69 1.25
CA GLY A 54 18.90 -3.99 0.66
C GLY A 54 17.74 -3.47 1.51
N GLY A 55 17.83 -3.66 2.83
CA GLY A 55 16.81 -3.19 3.78
C GLY A 55 16.74 -1.67 3.82
N TYR A 56 17.88 -0.97 3.81
CA TYR A 56 17.89 0.49 3.80
C TYR A 56 17.25 1.08 2.53
N LYS A 57 17.58 0.52 1.35
CA LYS A 57 16.96 0.95 0.10
C LYS A 57 15.45 0.75 0.13
N TRP A 58 14.99 -0.43 0.53
CA TRP A 58 13.56 -0.75 0.60
C TRP A 58 12.83 0.15 1.61
N TYR A 59 13.43 0.40 2.77
CA TYR A 59 12.86 1.31 3.78
C TYR A 59 12.72 2.74 3.23
N ARG A 60 13.75 3.27 2.54
CA ARG A 60 13.68 4.61 1.93
C ARG A 60 12.67 4.69 0.81
N GLU A 61 12.57 3.67 -0.04
CA GLU A 61 11.58 3.62 -1.11
C GLU A 61 10.16 3.60 -0.54
N GLY A 62 9.90 2.77 0.47
CA GLY A 62 8.61 2.75 1.18
C GLY A 62 8.30 4.07 1.89
N ALA A 63 9.30 4.78 2.42
CA ALA A 63 9.10 6.10 3.02
C ALA A 63 8.72 7.16 1.96
N LYS A 64 9.39 7.15 0.80
CA LYS A 64 9.07 8.03 -0.33
C LYS A 64 7.66 7.76 -0.86
N GLU A 65 7.29 6.49 -1.02
CA GLU A 65 5.96 6.10 -1.49
C GLU A 65 4.86 6.54 -0.52
N ARG A 66 5.06 6.37 0.80
CA ARG A 66 4.10 6.85 1.82
C ARG A 66 3.97 8.38 1.80
N ALA A 67 5.07 9.11 1.66
CA ALA A 67 5.04 10.57 1.56
C ALA A 67 4.30 11.03 0.28
N GLN A 68 4.56 10.35 -0.85
CA GLN A 68 3.88 10.60 -2.10
C GLN A 68 2.37 10.28 -2.01
N GLY A 69 2.01 9.15 -1.38
CA GLY A 69 0.63 8.75 -1.15
C GLY A 69 -0.13 9.76 -0.30
N ARG A 70 0.45 10.20 0.84
CA ARG A 70 -0.13 11.25 1.68
C ARG A 70 -0.35 12.56 0.93
N ARG A 71 0.60 12.96 0.08
CA ARG A 71 0.50 14.19 -0.72
C ARG A 71 -0.57 14.11 -1.81
N LEU A 72 -0.67 12.99 -2.51
CA LEU A 72 -1.60 12.80 -3.63
C LEU A 72 -3.03 12.55 -3.17
N LEU A 73 -3.20 11.85 -2.05
CA LEU A 73 -4.50 11.66 -1.40
C LEU A 73 -5.17 13.00 -1.08
N ARG A 74 -4.41 13.97 -0.55
CA ARG A 74 -4.92 15.32 -0.24
C ARG A 74 -5.25 16.16 -1.48
N ARG A 75 -4.75 15.79 -2.67
CA ARG A 75 -4.87 16.58 -3.89
C ARG A 75 -5.83 15.98 -4.93
N ASN A 76 -6.50 14.88 -4.62
CA ASN A 76 -7.36 14.14 -5.56
C ASN A 76 -6.68 13.83 -6.90
N SER A 77 -5.35 13.69 -6.90
CA SER A 77 -4.56 13.57 -8.12
C SER A 77 -3.97 12.17 -8.24
N GLY A 78 -4.34 11.50 -9.34
CA GLY A 78 -3.68 10.26 -9.77
C GLY A 78 -2.45 10.57 -10.62
N ILE A 79 -1.39 9.78 -10.49
CA ILE A 79 -0.22 9.84 -11.38
C ILE A 79 -0.57 9.12 -12.67
N ARG A 80 -0.44 9.80 -13.81
CA ARG A 80 -0.62 9.18 -15.12
C ARG A 80 0.71 8.65 -15.63
N GLY A 81 0.79 7.34 -15.86
CA GLY A 81 1.90 6.70 -16.54
C GLY A 81 1.90 7.05 -18.02
N LYS A 82 3.08 6.97 -18.65
CA LYS A 82 3.25 7.20 -20.09
C LYS A 82 2.43 6.21 -20.92
N ASP A 83 2.25 5.00 -20.39
CA ASP A 83 1.48 3.91 -21.01
C ASP A 83 -0.04 4.09 -20.89
N GLY A 84 -0.51 5.24 -20.40
CA GLY A 84 -1.93 5.54 -20.19
C GLY A 84 -2.52 4.96 -18.89
N SER A 85 -1.74 4.17 -18.15
CA SER A 85 -2.09 3.70 -16.80
C SER A 85 -2.21 4.86 -15.81
N ARG A 86 -3.03 4.69 -14.77
CA ARG A 86 -3.25 5.70 -13.73
C ARG A 86 -3.01 5.07 -12.36
N THR A 87 -2.05 5.60 -11.62
CA THR A 87 -1.83 5.22 -10.22
C THR A 87 -2.55 6.20 -9.31
N ILE A 88 -3.43 5.70 -8.44
CA ILE A 88 -4.16 6.51 -7.46
C ILE A 88 -3.79 6.00 -6.07
N TYR A 89 -3.62 6.92 -5.13
CA TYR A 89 -3.43 6.58 -3.72
C TYR A 89 -4.73 6.80 -2.97
N VAL A 90 -5.19 5.76 -2.28
CA VAL A 90 -6.49 5.71 -1.61
C VAL A 90 -6.24 5.49 -0.11
N PRO A 91 -6.99 6.14 0.80
CA PRO A 91 -6.90 5.83 2.22
C PRO A 91 -7.27 4.36 2.47
N TYR A 92 -6.49 3.68 3.29
CA TYR A 92 -6.72 2.28 3.65
C TYR A 92 -6.25 2.06 5.08
N LYS A 93 -7.17 1.75 6.01
CA LYS A 93 -6.93 1.48 7.46
C LYS A 93 -6.11 2.53 8.22
N ASP A 94 -6.66 3.07 9.30
CA ASP A 94 -6.00 3.77 10.44
C ASP A 94 -4.85 4.76 10.16
N SER A 95 -4.65 5.24 8.91
CA SER A 95 -3.62 6.18 8.38
C SER A 95 -2.71 5.63 7.26
N MET A 96 -2.89 4.39 6.80
CA MET A 96 -2.15 3.87 5.64
C MET A 96 -2.78 4.33 4.32
N THR A 97 -1.94 4.43 3.29
CA THR A 97 -2.35 4.74 1.91
C THR A 97 -2.09 3.51 1.04
N SER A 98 -3.11 3.02 0.36
CA SER A 98 -3.00 1.93 -0.61
C SER A 98 -2.80 2.49 -2.02
N LYS A 99 -1.92 1.85 -2.79
CA LYS A 99 -1.63 2.19 -4.19
C LYS A 99 -2.51 1.35 -5.11
N VAL A 100 -3.33 2.00 -5.91
CA VAL A 100 -4.21 1.36 -6.90
C VAL A 100 -3.71 1.72 -8.30
N LEU A 101 -3.39 0.70 -9.10
CA LEU A 101 -3.01 0.86 -10.49
C LEU A 101 -4.20 0.54 -11.39
N ILE A 102 -4.66 1.53 -12.15
CA ILE A 102 -5.75 1.42 -13.11
C ILE A 102 -5.14 1.32 -14.51
N HIS A 103 -5.41 0.22 -15.19
CA HIS A 103 -5.02 0.03 -16.58
C HIS A 103 -6.09 0.62 -17.51
N PRO A 104 -5.68 1.25 -18.63
CA PRO A 104 -6.64 1.79 -19.58
C PRO A 104 -7.41 0.66 -20.25
N THR A 105 -8.73 0.78 -20.31
CA THR A 105 -9.57 -0.10 -21.13
C THR A 105 -9.55 0.35 -22.58
N LYS A 106 -9.74 -0.58 -23.52
CA LYS A 106 -9.93 -0.22 -24.93
C LYS A 106 -11.12 0.77 -25.05
N PRO A 107 -11.01 1.81 -25.88
CA PRO A 107 -12.07 2.82 -26.02
C PRO A 107 -13.39 2.20 -26.49
N THR A 108 -13.34 1.17 -27.34
CA THR A 108 -14.51 0.43 -27.82
C THR A 108 -15.26 -0.29 -26.70
N THR A 109 -14.54 -0.87 -25.74
CA THR A 109 -15.13 -1.53 -24.56
C THR A 109 -15.78 -0.51 -23.63
N PHE A 110 -15.16 0.65 -23.43
CA PHE A 110 -15.73 1.72 -22.62
C PHE A 110 -16.99 2.32 -23.26
N ASP A 111 -16.98 2.53 -24.58
CA ASP A 111 -18.13 3.04 -25.31
C ASP A 111 -19.31 2.05 -25.32
N ALA A 112 -19.04 0.74 -25.50
CA ALA A 112 -20.06 -0.30 -25.37
C ALA A 112 -20.67 -0.35 -23.97
N HIS A 113 -19.84 -0.31 -22.91
CA HIS A 113 -20.33 -0.28 -21.53
C HIS A 113 -21.16 0.97 -21.23
N ARG A 114 -20.70 2.13 -21.70
CA ARG A 114 -21.43 3.40 -21.57
C ARG A 114 -22.76 3.31 -22.28
N ARG A 115 -22.84 2.76 -23.49
CA ARG A 115 -24.10 2.57 -24.21
C ARG A 115 -25.01 1.59 -23.48
N LEU A 116 -24.51 0.45 -23.02
CA LEU A 116 -25.29 -0.54 -22.26
C LEU A 116 -25.92 0.03 -20.98
N PHE A 117 -25.19 0.85 -20.21
CA PHE A 117 -25.71 1.46 -18.97
C PHE A 117 -26.40 2.82 -19.16
N SER A 118 -26.16 3.52 -20.27
CA SER A 118 -26.85 4.78 -20.62
C SER A 118 -28.16 4.55 -21.37
N ILE A 119 -28.38 3.36 -21.96
CA ILE A 119 -29.64 2.98 -22.63
C ILE A 119 -30.84 2.97 -21.67
N ARG A 120 -30.63 3.03 -20.34
CA ARG A 120 -31.71 3.17 -19.34
C ARG A 120 -32.15 4.62 -19.07
N LEU A 121 -31.44 5.64 -19.56
CA LEU A 121 -31.98 7.00 -19.64
C LEU A 121 -32.55 7.19 -21.05
N PRO A 122 -33.88 7.16 -21.23
CA PRO A 122 -34.47 7.35 -22.54
C PRO A 122 -34.02 8.72 -23.11
N PRO A 123 -33.80 8.84 -24.43
CA PRO A 123 -33.48 10.09 -25.13
C PRO A 123 -34.65 11.11 -25.13
N ARG A 124 -35.42 11.21 -24.03
CA ARG A 124 -36.53 12.15 -23.85
C ARG A 124 -36.23 13.31 -22.90
N ALA A 125 -35.04 13.36 -22.29
CA ALA A 125 -34.66 14.47 -21.40
C ALA A 125 -34.02 15.66 -22.13
N VAL A 126 -33.66 15.52 -23.41
CA VAL A 126 -33.04 16.62 -24.19
C VAL A 126 -34.09 17.46 -24.94
N GLU A 127 -35.35 17.03 -25.01
CA GLU A 127 -36.40 17.69 -25.79
C GLU A 127 -37.41 18.50 -24.95
N ARG A 128 -36.94 19.13 -23.87
CA ARG A 128 -37.69 20.20 -23.19
C ARG A 128 -36.77 21.35 -22.76
N ARG A 129 -36.00 21.92 -23.69
CA ARG A 129 -35.53 23.30 -23.56
C ARG A 129 -36.11 24.12 -24.70
N ALA A 130 -37.20 24.77 -24.34
CA ALA A 130 -38.10 25.59 -25.13
C ALA A 130 -37.39 26.64 -26.02
N ARG A 131 -37.92 26.71 -27.26
CA ARG A 131 -38.20 27.87 -28.14
C ARG A 131 -37.13 28.97 -28.29
N PRO A 132 -36.68 29.28 -29.52
CA PRO A 132 -36.06 30.57 -29.80
C PRO A 132 -37.12 31.68 -29.74
N ALA A 133 -36.89 32.69 -28.89
CA ALA A 133 -37.68 33.92 -28.90
C ALA A 133 -37.41 34.65 -30.22
N LYS A 134 -38.45 34.75 -31.06
CA LYS A 134 -38.45 35.63 -32.24
C LYS A 134 -38.47 37.08 -31.74
N PHE A 135 -37.37 37.81 -31.94
CA PHE A 135 -37.35 39.27 -31.80
C PHE A 135 -38.00 39.89 -33.05
N PRO A 136 -39.02 40.76 -32.92
CA PRO A 136 -39.55 41.48 -34.05
C PRO A 136 -38.62 42.64 -34.43
N HIS A 137 -38.48 42.85 -35.73
CA HIS A 137 -37.78 43.95 -36.37
C HIS A 137 -38.35 45.32 -35.94
N GLN A 138 -37.47 46.24 -35.55
CA GLN A 138 -37.66 47.66 -35.79
C GLN A 138 -36.51 48.17 -36.67
N ARG A 139 -36.80 48.33 -37.96
CA ARG A 139 -36.13 49.30 -38.83
C ARG A 139 -36.98 50.57 -38.84
N GLN A 140 -36.32 51.66 -39.21
CA GLN A 140 -36.81 53.01 -39.56
C GLN A 140 -36.73 53.99 -38.38
N ASN A 141 -36.21 55.21 -38.51
CA ASN A 141 -35.42 55.94 -39.51
C ASN A 141 -35.31 57.39 -38.99
N GLN A 142 -34.34 58.16 -39.50
CA GLN A 142 -34.26 59.65 -39.46
C GLN A 142 -33.88 60.26 -38.10
N ALA A 143 -33.11 61.33 -37.99
CA ALA A 143 -32.26 62.12 -38.89
C ALA A 143 -31.27 62.88 -37.99
#